data_AF-A0A7S8RJ68-F1
#
_entry.id   AF-A0A7S8RJ68-F1
#
_cell.length_a   1.000
_cell.length_b   1.000
_cell.length_c   1.000
_cell.angle_alpha   90.00
_cell.angle_beta   90.00
_cell.angle_gamma   90.00
#
_symmetry.space_group_name_H-M   'P 1'
#
loop_
_entity.id
_entity.type
_entity.pdbx_description
1 polymer ?
#
loop_
_entity_poly.entity_id
_entity_poly.type
_entity_poly.pdbx_seq_one_letter_code
_entity_poly.pdbx_strand_id
1 'polypeptide(L)'
;MLAVAERACLAVKRDDPRAPALVDAAVALAADEQWSVYPHSGLAFALRAQVRAKAGDRDGALADLRRAAGMRPIVGPTLPWLGIQLRVSLGEAAEILGEDELAHVVRWEAEELAGRLRDAQHLLPDRPVAEPARYVITAAERRVLPYLSTHLSYEDIGRRLFVSRNTVKSHVASVYRKLGARSRTEAVSIATGLGLFDAGAGQGVPLPDHVGLIQLSDRPHL
;
A
#
# COMPACT_ATOMS: atom_id res chain seq x y z
N MET A 1 -14.55 3.08 -5.86
CA MET A 1 -15.06 1.69 -6.01
C MET A 1 -14.20 0.67 -5.25
N LEU A 2 -12.90 0.50 -5.56
CA LEU A 2 -12.02 -0.46 -4.86
C LEU A 2 -12.05 -0.36 -3.32
N ALA A 3 -11.94 0.85 -2.75
CA ALA A 3 -11.99 1.03 -1.30
C ALA A 3 -13.30 0.55 -0.65
N VAL A 4 -14.43 0.64 -1.37
CA VAL A 4 -15.73 0.16 -0.89
C VAL A 4 -15.78 -1.37 -0.94
N ALA A 5 -15.27 -1.97 -2.03
CA ALA A 5 -15.15 -3.43 -2.16
C ALA A 5 -14.22 -4.03 -1.09
N GLU A 6 -13.09 -3.39 -0.79
CA GLU A 6 -12.17 -3.82 0.27
C GLU A 6 -12.80 -3.74 1.67
N ARG A 7 -13.51 -2.64 1.94
CA ARG A 7 -14.27 -2.49 3.19
C ARG A 7 -15.38 -3.55 3.30
N ALA A 8 -16.06 -3.86 2.20
CA ALA A 8 -17.04 -4.93 2.13
C ALA A 8 -16.40 -6.30 2.37
N CYS A 9 -15.23 -6.58 1.78
CA CYS A 9 -14.48 -7.81 2.00
C CYS A 9 -14.14 -8.02 3.48
N LEU A 10 -13.63 -6.98 4.15
CA LEU A 10 -13.32 -7.03 5.58
C LEU A 10 -14.58 -7.26 6.43
N ALA A 11 -15.71 -6.65 6.06
CA ALA A 11 -16.98 -6.85 6.75
C ALA A 11 -17.48 -8.30 6.61
N VAL A 12 -17.45 -8.86 5.39
CA VAL A 12 -17.84 -10.26 5.13
C VAL A 12 -16.94 -11.24 5.90
N LYS A 13 -15.62 -11.06 5.88
CA LYS A 13 -14.67 -11.91 6.61
C LYS A 13 -14.84 -11.88 8.13
N ARG A 14 -15.38 -10.78 8.66
CA ARG A 14 -15.63 -10.59 10.10
C ARG A 14 -17.05 -10.91 10.52
N ASP A 15 -17.88 -11.39 9.59
CA ASP A 15 -19.31 -11.62 9.80
C ASP A 15 -20.03 -10.37 10.38
N ASP A 16 -19.60 -9.18 9.92
CA ASP A 16 -20.18 -7.90 10.37
C ASP A 16 -21.62 -7.78 9.85
N PRO A 17 -22.62 -7.43 10.68
CA PRO A 17 -24.01 -7.30 10.25
C PRO A 17 -24.23 -6.24 9.16
N ARG A 18 -23.27 -5.32 8.96
CA ARG A 18 -23.30 -4.32 7.88
C ARG A 18 -22.80 -4.86 6.54
N ALA A 19 -22.29 -6.09 6.47
CA ALA A 19 -21.72 -6.67 5.27
C ALA A 19 -22.67 -6.63 4.05
N PRO A 20 -23.96 -7.01 4.16
CA PRO A 20 -24.88 -6.96 3.02
C PRO A 20 -24.99 -5.56 2.41
N ALA A 21 -25.22 -4.54 3.23
CA ALA A 21 -25.34 -3.16 2.77
C ALA A 21 -24.05 -2.63 2.13
N LEU A 22 -22.88 -3.00 2.66
CA LEU A 22 -21.58 -2.60 2.09
C LEU A 22 -21.31 -3.29 0.75
N VAL A 23 -21.69 -4.55 0.63
CA VAL A 23 -21.58 -5.31 -0.61
C VAL A 23 -22.53 -4.75 -1.68
N ASP A 24 -23.78 -4.44 -1.33
CA ASP A 24 -24.72 -3.84 -2.27
C ASP A 24 -24.24 -2.46 -2.74
N ALA A 25 -23.67 -1.64 -1.86
CA ALA A 25 -23.04 -0.38 -2.24
C ALA A 25 -21.84 -0.60 -3.19
N ALA A 26 -21.01 -1.61 -2.94
CA ALA A 26 -19.89 -1.96 -3.82
C ALA A 26 -20.38 -2.39 -5.20
N VAL A 27 -21.44 -3.21 -5.27
CA VAL A 27 -22.01 -3.66 -6.54
C VAL A 27 -22.75 -2.54 -7.28
N ALA A 28 -23.47 -1.66 -6.59
CA ALA A 28 -24.11 -0.50 -7.23
C ALA A 28 -23.08 0.38 -7.94
N LEU A 29 -21.92 0.62 -7.30
CA LEU A 29 -20.80 1.34 -7.91
C LEU A 29 -20.14 0.55 -9.06
N ALA A 30 -20.19 -0.77 -9.04
CA ALA A 30 -19.68 -1.63 -10.11
C ALA A 30 -20.66 -1.76 -11.28
N ALA A 31 -21.96 -1.63 -11.05
CA ALA A 31 -23.02 -1.77 -12.04
C ALA A 31 -23.26 -0.50 -12.87
N ASP A 32 -22.73 0.65 -12.43
CA ASP A 32 -22.64 1.84 -13.26
C ASP A 32 -21.86 1.51 -14.55
N GLU A 33 -22.41 1.85 -15.72
CA GLU A 33 -21.95 1.39 -17.04
C GLU A 33 -20.46 1.69 -17.27
N GLN A 34 -19.95 2.73 -16.61
CA GLN A 34 -18.54 3.10 -16.66
C GLN A 34 -17.60 2.10 -15.96
N TRP A 35 -18.07 1.31 -14.99
CA TRP A 35 -17.21 0.50 -14.12
C TRP A 35 -17.45 -1.02 -14.20
N SER A 36 -18.48 -1.46 -14.92
CA SER A 36 -18.88 -2.87 -15.01
C SER A 36 -17.82 -3.83 -15.55
N VAL A 37 -16.90 -3.33 -16.40
CA VAL A 37 -15.81 -4.10 -17.02
C VAL A 37 -14.49 -3.94 -16.27
N TYR A 38 -14.44 -3.12 -15.22
CA TYR A 38 -13.18 -2.87 -14.52
C TYR A 38 -12.77 -4.03 -13.62
N PRO A 39 -11.46 -4.34 -13.52
CA PRO A 39 -10.94 -5.49 -12.77
C PRO A 39 -11.43 -5.64 -11.31
N HIS A 40 -11.81 -4.53 -10.67
CA HIS A 40 -12.24 -4.50 -9.27
C HIS A 40 -13.72 -4.84 -9.07
N SER A 41 -14.53 -4.89 -10.14
CA SER A 41 -15.96 -5.23 -10.09
C SER A 41 -16.17 -6.71 -9.78
N GLY A 42 -15.23 -7.57 -10.19
CA GLY A 42 -15.30 -9.00 -9.93
C GLY A 42 -15.35 -9.33 -8.44
N LEU A 43 -14.59 -8.60 -7.62
CA LEU A 43 -14.57 -8.79 -6.18
C LEU A 43 -15.94 -8.46 -5.56
N ALA A 44 -16.57 -7.37 -5.98
CA ALA A 44 -17.90 -6.98 -5.48
C ALA A 44 -18.95 -8.05 -5.80
N PHE A 45 -18.95 -8.61 -7.02
CA PHE A 45 -19.85 -9.70 -7.37
C PHE A 45 -19.56 -10.98 -6.59
N ALA A 46 -18.29 -11.36 -6.41
CA ALA A 46 -17.93 -12.54 -5.61
C ALA A 46 -18.41 -12.42 -4.15
N LEU A 47 -18.23 -11.24 -3.53
CA LEU A 47 -18.70 -10.98 -2.16
C LEU A 47 -20.24 -11.02 -2.07
N ARG A 48 -20.95 -10.50 -3.07
CA ARG A 48 -22.43 -10.60 -3.11
C ARG A 48 -22.91 -12.03 -3.29
N ALA A 49 -22.20 -12.83 -4.09
CA ALA A 49 -22.47 -14.25 -4.20
C ALA A 49 -22.38 -14.95 -2.83
N GLN A 50 -21.36 -14.66 -2.02
CA GLN A 50 -21.25 -15.21 -0.67
C GLN A 50 -22.41 -14.81 0.23
N VAL A 51 -22.74 -13.50 0.27
CA VAL A 51 -23.83 -12.99 1.12
C VAL A 51 -25.17 -13.61 0.72
N ARG A 52 -25.47 -13.66 -0.58
CA ARG A 52 -26.71 -14.26 -1.10
C ARG A 52 -26.78 -15.76 -0.86
N ALA A 53 -25.66 -16.47 -1.04
CA ALA A 53 -25.60 -17.91 -0.79
C ALA A 53 -25.85 -18.23 0.69
N LYS A 54 -25.25 -17.47 1.63
CA LYS A 54 -25.52 -17.59 3.08
C LYS A 54 -26.97 -17.27 3.45
N ALA A 55 -27.58 -16.32 2.74
CA ALA A 55 -28.98 -15.94 2.94
C ALA A 55 -29.99 -16.91 2.29
N GLY A 56 -29.53 -17.93 1.55
CA GLY A 56 -30.38 -18.89 0.85
C GLY A 56 -30.86 -18.45 -0.54
N ASP A 57 -30.47 -17.26 -1.02
CA ASP A 57 -30.73 -16.79 -2.39
C ASP A 57 -29.75 -17.45 -3.38
N ARG A 58 -29.99 -18.74 -3.67
CA ARG A 58 -29.12 -19.55 -4.53
C ARG A 58 -29.02 -19.00 -5.95
N ASP A 59 -30.14 -18.59 -6.55
CA ASP A 59 -30.18 -18.13 -7.93
C ASP A 59 -29.44 -16.80 -8.11
N GLY A 60 -29.68 -15.84 -7.21
CA GLY A 60 -28.98 -14.57 -7.21
C GLY A 60 -27.49 -14.74 -6.93
N ALA A 61 -27.13 -15.65 -6.03
CA ALA A 61 -25.74 -15.97 -5.73
C ALA A 61 -25.01 -16.59 -6.94
N LEU A 62 -25.65 -17.54 -7.64
CA LEU A 62 -25.06 -18.21 -8.79
C LEU A 62 -24.89 -17.25 -9.99
N ALA A 63 -25.82 -16.31 -10.17
CA ALA A 63 -25.68 -15.26 -11.19
C ALA A 63 -24.45 -14.37 -10.92
N ASP A 64 -24.25 -13.96 -9.67
CA ASP A 64 -23.09 -13.14 -9.27
C ASP A 64 -21.78 -13.94 -9.35
N LEU A 65 -21.79 -15.22 -8.95
CA LEU A 65 -20.66 -16.12 -9.05
C LEU A 65 -20.16 -16.23 -10.49
N ARG A 66 -21.07 -16.45 -11.45
CA ARG A 66 -20.73 -16.53 -12.88
C ARG A 66 -20.14 -15.22 -13.41
N ARG A 67 -20.73 -14.08 -13.02
CA ARG A 67 -20.22 -12.76 -13.43
C ARG A 67 -18.80 -12.53 -12.89
N ALA A 68 -18.56 -12.82 -11.62
CA ALA A 68 -17.23 -12.72 -11.02
C ALA A 68 -16.23 -13.69 -11.66
N ALA A 69 -16.62 -14.94 -11.90
CA ALA A 69 -15.78 -15.96 -12.53
C ALA A 69 -15.37 -15.60 -13.97
N GLY A 70 -16.23 -14.90 -14.71
CA GLY A 70 -15.93 -14.37 -16.04
C GLY A 70 -14.85 -13.28 -16.06
N MET A 71 -14.53 -12.66 -14.92
CA MET A 71 -13.52 -11.61 -14.84
C MET A 71 -12.11 -12.14 -14.57
N ARG A 72 -11.96 -13.43 -14.21
CA ARG A 72 -10.66 -14.05 -13.89
C ARG A 72 -9.55 -13.82 -14.92
N PRO A 73 -9.80 -13.85 -16.26
CA PRO A 73 -8.76 -13.62 -17.26
C PRO A 73 -8.19 -12.19 -17.24
N ILE A 74 -8.97 -11.21 -16.78
CA ILE A 74 -8.64 -9.78 -16.90
C ILE A 74 -7.93 -9.26 -15.63
N VAL A 75 -8.25 -9.81 -14.46
CA VAL A 75 -7.75 -9.31 -13.17
C VAL A 75 -6.34 -9.83 -12.85
N GLY A 76 -6.05 -11.10 -13.15
CA GLY A 76 -4.81 -11.78 -12.74
C GLY A 76 -3.52 -11.12 -13.25
N PRO A 77 -3.38 -10.85 -14.56
CA PRO A 77 -2.15 -10.28 -15.13
C PRO A 77 -1.87 -8.84 -14.69
N THR A 78 -2.93 -8.07 -14.41
CA THR A 78 -2.84 -6.62 -14.23
C THR A 78 -2.69 -6.22 -12.76
N LEU A 79 -3.36 -6.94 -11.85
CA LEU A 79 -3.42 -6.61 -10.42
C LEU A 79 -3.33 -7.89 -9.60
N PRO A 80 -2.12 -8.46 -9.41
CA PRO A 80 -1.96 -9.80 -8.84
C PRO A 80 -2.59 -10.00 -7.46
N TRP A 81 -2.51 -9.00 -6.57
CA TRP A 81 -3.13 -9.07 -5.23
C TRP A 81 -4.66 -9.20 -5.32
N LEU A 82 -5.27 -8.42 -6.22
CA LEU A 82 -6.71 -8.43 -6.45
C LEU A 82 -7.13 -9.71 -7.16
N GLY A 83 -6.30 -10.22 -8.06
CA GLY A 83 -6.50 -11.50 -8.75
C GLY A 83 -6.54 -12.69 -7.80
N ILE A 84 -5.70 -12.67 -6.75
CA ILE A 84 -5.71 -13.65 -5.66
C ILE A 84 -6.98 -13.48 -4.82
N GLN A 85 -7.28 -12.25 -4.39
CA GLN A 85 -8.44 -11.98 -3.53
C GLN A 85 -9.76 -12.37 -4.19
N LEU A 86 -9.93 -12.05 -5.48
CA LEU A 86 -11.09 -12.47 -6.28
C LEU A 86 -11.26 -13.99 -6.25
N ARG A 87 -10.19 -14.74 -6.47
CA ARG A 87 -10.23 -16.21 -6.55
C ARG A 87 -10.51 -16.87 -5.21
N VAL A 88 -9.94 -16.34 -4.12
CA VAL A 88 -10.29 -16.76 -2.76
C VAL A 88 -11.77 -16.53 -2.50
N SER A 89 -12.28 -15.33 -2.80
CA SER A 89 -13.70 -15.01 -2.60
C SER A 89 -14.64 -15.82 -3.50
N LEU A 90 -14.23 -16.14 -4.73
CA LEU A 90 -14.95 -17.06 -5.61
C LEU A 90 -14.99 -18.48 -5.03
N GLY A 91 -13.87 -18.96 -4.47
CA GLY A 91 -13.79 -20.30 -3.87
C GLY A 91 -14.70 -20.44 -2.67
N GLU A 92 -14.72 -19.42 -1.79
CA GLU A 92 -15.63 -19.34 -0.64
C GLU A 92 -17.11 -19.32 -1.10
N ALA A 93 -17.45 -18.56 -2.14
CA ALA A 93 -18.82 -18.52 -2.67
C ALA A 93 -19.22 -19.86 -3.31
N ALA A 94 -18.32 -20.48 -4.07
CA ALA A 94 -18.52 -21.75 -4.72
C ALA A 94 -18.75 -22.89 -3.70
N GLU A 95 -17.99 -22.92 -2.60
CA GLU A 95 -18.21 -23.89 -1.50
C GLU A 95 -19.60 -23.79 -0.90
N ILE A 96 -20.07 -22.57 -0.59
CA ILE A 96 -21.40 -22.37 0.00
C ILE A 96 -22.49 -22.85 -0.97
N LEU A 97 -22.24 -22.73 -2.28
CA LEU A 97 -23.16 -23.16 -3.33
C LEU A 97 -23.02 -24.65 -3.71
N GLY A 98 -22.00 -25.36 -3.21
CA GLY A 98 -21.70 -26.75 -3.59
C GLY A 98 -21.13 -26.90 -5.01
N GLU A 99 -20.46 -25.86 -5.52
CA GLU A 99 -19.78 -25.85 -6.83
C GLU A 99 -18.32 -26.31 -6.67
N ASP A 100 -18.12 -27.57 -6.27
CA ASP A 100 -16.84 -28.10 -5.80
C ASP A 100 -15.70 -27.98 -6.83
N GLU A 101 -15.98 -28.26 -8.10
CA GLU A 101 -15.00 -28.18 -9.18
C GLU A 101 -14.50 -26.74 -9.35
N LEU A 102 -15.42 -25.77 -9.38
CA LEU A 102 -15.05 -24.35 -9.48
C LEU A 102 -14.25 -23.92 -8.26
N ALA A 103 -14.68 -24.33 -7.06
CA ALA A 103 -14.04 -23.98 -5.80
C ALA A 103 -12.58 -24.48 -5.75
N HIS A 104 -12.34 -25.71 -6.21
CA HIS A 104 -11.00 -26.28 -6.36
C HIS A 104 -10.16 -25.48 -7.36
N VAL A 105 -10.69 -25.25 -8.57
CA VAL A 105 -9.94 -24.56 -9.65
C VAL A 105 -9.52 -23.16 -9.22
N VAL A 106 -10.43 -22.35 -8.67
CA VAL A 106 -10.09 -20.97 -8.30
C VAL A 106 -9.10 -20.91 -7.13
N ARG A 107 -9.14 -21.86 -6.19
CA ARG A 107 -8.13 -21.96 -5.13
C ARG A 107 -6.75 -22.29 -5.66
N TRP A 108 -6.66 -23.29 -6.54
CA TRP A 108 -5.40 -23.63 -7.20
C TRP A 108 -4.83 -22.42 -7.98
N GLU A 109 -5.66 -21.72 -8.75
CA GLU A 109 -5.23 -20.50 -9.45
C GLU A 109 -4.76 -19.39 -8.48
N ALA A 110 -5.38 -19.27 -7.30
CA ALA A 110 -4.98 -18.28 -6.29
C ALA A 110 -3.60 -18.63 -5.71
N GLU A 111 -3.35 -19.90 -5.44
CA GLU A 111 -2.06 -20.41 -4.96
C GLU A 111 -0.95 -20.22 -5.99
N GLU A 112 -1.24 -20.50 -7.27
CA GLU A 112 -0.30 -20.30 -8.37
C GLU A 112 0.10 -18.82 -8.50
N LEU A 113 -0.88 -17.91 -8.49
CA LEU A 113 -0.62 -16.46 -8.52
C LEU A 113 0.17 -15.99 -7.30
N ALA A 114 -0.16 -16.50 -6.11
CA ALA A 114 0.58 -16.17 -4.89
C ALA A 114 2.02 -16.70 -4.92
N GLY A 115 2.25 -17.89 -5.48
CA GLY A 115 3.58 -18.44 -5.71
C GLY A 115 4.41 -17.54 -6.61
N ARG A 116 3.88 -17.18 -7.77
CA ARG A 116 4.54 -16.26 -8.72
C ARG A 116 4.88 -14.91 -8.10
N LEU A 117 4.01 -14.37 -7.24
CA LEU A 117 4.29 -13.14 -6.51
C LEU A 117 5.43 -13.28 -5.50
N ARG A 118 5.49 -14.39 -4.74
CA ARG A 118 6.60 -14.66 -3.83
C ARG A 118 7.92 -14.80 -4.59
N ASP A 119 7.90 -15.52 -5.71
CA ASP A 119 9.09 -15.68 -6.57
C ASP A 119 9.56 -14.32 -7.12
N ALA A 120 8.62 -13.45 -7.52
CA ALA A 120 8.93 -12.10 -7.97
C ALA A 120 9.42 -11.18 -6.84
N GLN A 121 9.00 -11.39 -5.59
CA GLN A 121 9.52 -10.62 -4.44
C GLN A 121 11.02 -10.84 -4.24
N HIS A 122 11.52 -12.05 -4.53
CA HIS A 122 12.97 -12.32 -4.50
C HIS A 122 13.76 -11.57 -5.57
N LEU A 123 13.09 -11.02 -6.60
CA LEU A 123 13.71 -10.19 -7.64
C LEU A 123 13.73 -8.70 -7.28
N LEU A 124 12.95 -8.28 -6.28
CA LEU A 124 13.04 -6.92 -5.76
C LEU A 124 14.31 -6.82 -4.91
N PRO A 125 15.16 -5.80 -5.10
CA PRO A 125 16.30 -5.60 -4.22
C PRO A 125 15.77 -5.47 -2.79
N ASP A 126 16.48 -6.10 -1.84
CA ASP A 126 16.25 -5.93 -0.40
C ASP A 126 16.37 -4.43 -0.08
N ARG A 127 15.26 -3.71 -0.20
CA ARG A 127 15.17 -2.35 0.28
C ARG A 127 14.98 -2.53 1.77
N PRO A 128 15.97 -2.21 2.63
CA PRO A 128 15.79 -2.34 4.05
C PRO A 128 14.51 -1.58 4.39
N VAL A 129 13.51 -2.30 4.90
CA VAL A 129 12.31 -1.70 5.47
C VAL A 129 12.85 -0.71 6.48
N ALA A 130 12.75 0.59 6.17
CA ALA A 130 13.20 1.62 7.08
C ALA A 130 12.47 1.36 8.40
N GLU A 131 13.21 0.95 9.44
CA GLU A 131 12.62 0.68 10.74
C GLU A 131 11.73 1.89 11.10
N PRO A 132 10.44 1.68 11.41
CA PRO A 132 9.56 2.78 11.71
C PRO A 132 10.13 3.57 12.90
N ALA A 133 10.51 4.82 12.64
CA ALA A 133 10.69 5.90 13.59
C ALA A 133 11.92 5.93 14.55
N ARG A 134 13.08 5.31 14.28
CA ARG A 134 14.31 5.68 15.03
C ARG A 134 14.78 7.12 14.76
N TYR A 135 14.43 7.68 13.60
CA TYR A 135 14.97 8.95 13.12
C TYR A 135 13.99 10.13 13.19
N VAL A 136 12.98 10.08 14.09
CA VAL A 136 12.10 11.24 14.31
C VAL A 136 12.85 12.32 15.08
N ILE A 137 13.64 13.08 14.34
CA ILE A 137 14.31 14.30 14.79
C ILE A 137 13.24 15.41 14.88
N THR A 138 13.20 16.15 15.98
CA THR A 138 12.28 17.27 16.19
C THR A 138 12.76 18.52 15.43
N ALA A 139 11.93 19.55 15.31
CA ALA A 139 12.33 20.81 14.67
C ALA A 139 13.54 21.48 15.34
N ALA A 140 13.62 21.45 16.68
CA ALA A 140 14.74 22.00 17.44
C ALA A 140 16.04 21.20 17.22
N GLU A 141 15.94 19.88 17.14
CA GLU A 141 17.07 19.00 16.86
C GLU A 141 17.55 19.14 15.40
N ARG A 142 16.63 19.27 14.43
CA ARG A 142 16.94 19.56 13.03
C ARG A 142 17.69 20.89 12.88
N ARG A 143 17.33 21.91 13.66
CA ARG A 143 18.02 23.20 13.64
C ARG A 143 19.48 23.10 14.08
N VAL A 144 19.81 22.20 14.99
CA VAL A 144 21.17 22.04 15.51
C VAL A 144 22.03 21.17 14.59
N LEU A 145 21.42 20.20 13.90
CA LEU A 145 22.10 19.20 13.08
C LEU A 145 23.06 19.79 12.02
N PRO A 146 22.70 20.81 11.22
CA PRO A 146 23.62 21.43 10.24
C PRO A 146 24.86 22.05 10.87
N TYR A 147 24.79 22.49 12.13
CA TYR A 147 25.97 23.06 12.79
C TYR A 147 26.91 21.97 13.33
N LEU A 148 26.45 20.73 13.48
CA LEU A 148 27.29 19.62 13.89
C LEU A 148 28.29 19.21 12.80
N SER A 149 28.01 19.45 11.53
CA SER A 149 28.98 19.23 10.43
C SER A 149 30.05 20.32 10.32
N THR A 150 29.92 21.41 11.10
CA THR A 150 30.92 22.49 11.16
C THR A 150 31.89 22.32 12.34
N HIS A 151 32.91 23.19 12.45
CA HIS A 151 33.83 23.24 13.60
C HIS A 151 33.34 24.09 14.78
N LEU A 152 32.08 24.55 14.75
CA LEU A 152 31.55 25.45 15.77
C LEU A 152 31.44 24.77 17.14
N SER A 153 31.75 25.53 18.19
CA SER A 153 31.53 25.12 19.57
C SER A 153 30.03 25.20 19.94
N TYR A 154 29.59 24.51 20.99
CA TYR A 154 28.19 24.61 21.44
C TYR A 154 27.79 26.02 21.86
N GLU A 155 28.75 26.85 22.26
CA GLU A 155 28.53 28.26 22.57
C GLU A 155 28.27 29.08 21.29
N ASP A 156 29.07 28.85 20.24
CA ASP A 156 28.88 29.48 18.92
C ASP A 156 27.55 29.09 18.27
N ILE A 157 27.15 27.83 18.44
CA ILE A 157 25.87 27.31 17.97
C ILE A 157 24.73 27.96 18.75
N GLY A 158 24.87 28.11 20.07
CA GLY A 158 23.87 28.77 20.91
C GLY A 158 23.66 30.23 20.51
N ARG A 159 24.75 30.96 20.25
CA ARG A 159 24.70 32.35 19.74
C ARG A 159 23.96 32.45 18.42
N ARG A 160 24.24 31.56 17.46
CA ARG A 160 23.58 31.55 16.14
C ARG A 160 22.10 31.17 16.20
N LEU A 161 21.73 30.28 17.13
CA LEU A 161 20.37 29.79 17.30
C LEU A 161 19.54 30.58 18.32
N PHE A 162 20.12 31.64 18.92
CA PHE A 162 19.53 32.44 19.99
C PHE A 162 19.07 31.59 21.19
N VAL A 163 19.88 30.62 21.60
CA VAL A 163 19.63 29.72 22.74
C VAL A 163 20.87 29.54 23.61
N SER A 164 20.69 29.12 24.86
CA SER A 164 21.82 28.89 25.77
C SER A 164 22.69 27.71 25.30
N ARG A 165 23.98 27.72 25.67
CA ARG A 165 24.90 26.57 25.48
C ARG A 165 24.33 25.27 26.06
N ASN A 166 23.64 25.34 27.21
CA ASN A 166 23.03 24.16 27.84
C ASN A 166 21.88 23.61 27.00
N THR A 167 21.06 24.48 26.40
CA THR A 167 19.98 24.09 25.49
C THR A 167 20.53 23.36 24.26
N VAL A 168 21.62 23.88 23.66
CA VAL A 168 22.32 23.21 22.56
C VAL A 168 22.81 21.84 22.99
N LYS A 169 23.48 21.72 24.14
CA LYS A 169 23.98 20.44 24.66
C LYS A 169 22.85 19.41 24.80
N SER A 170 21.69 19.80 25.32
CA SER A 170 20.52 18.93 25.45
C SER A 170 19.97 18.47 24.10
N HIS A 171 19.88 19.37 23.12
CA HIS A 171 19.47 19.01 21.76
C HIS A 171 20.45 18.06 21.08
N VAL A 172 21.76 18.31 21.18
CA VAL A 172 22.79 17.41 20.62
C VAL A 172 22.76 16.03 21.28
N ALA A 173 22.60 15.96 22.59
CA ALA A 173 22.48 14.68 23.30
C ALA A 173 21.26 13.88 22.83
N SER A 174 20.12 14.56 22.62
CA SER A 174 18.93 13.91 22.08
C SER A 174 19.12 13.46 20.64
N VAL A 175 19.79 14.26 19.81
CA VAL A 175 20.20 13.88 18.44
C VAL A 175 21.05 12.62 18.45
N TYR A 176 22.10 12.57 19.27
CA TYR A 176 22.98 11.39 19.35
C TYR A 176 22.23 10.15 19.77
N ARG A 177 21.38 10.25 20.81
CA ARG A 177 20.55 9.13 21.26
C ARG A 177 19.61 8.63 20.16
N LYS A 178 18.98 9.53 19.40
CA LYS A 178 18.06 9.19 18.31
C LYS A 178 18.76 8.62 17.08
N LEU A 179 19.93 9.15 16.74
CA LEU A 179 20.77 8.63 15.65
C LEU A 179 21.55 7.37 16.05
N GLY A 180 21.57 6.99 17.33
CA GLY A 180 22.42 5.91 17.83
C GLY A 180 23.92 6.24 17.81
N ALA A 181 24.28 7.51 17.65
CA ALA A 181 25.66 7.95 17.51
C ALA A 181 26.34 8.13 18.88
N ARG A 182 27.63 7.82 18.95
CA ARG A 182 28.50 8.00 20.12
C ARG A 182 29.46 9.18 19.95
N SER A 183 29.58 9.73 18.74
CA SER A 183 30.45 10.87 18.43
C SER A 183 29.82 11.85 17.45
N ARG A 184 30.40 13.07 17.37
CA ARG A 184 30.00 14.12 16.42
C ARG A 184 30.13 13.64 14.98
N THR A 185 31.26 13.00 14.66
CA THR A 185 31.55 12.48 13.32
C THR A 185 30.58 11.36 12.94
N GLU A 186 30.29 10.45 13.86
CA GLU A 186 29.33 9.36 13.65
C GLU A 186 27.91 9.91 13.46
N ALA A 187 27.50 10.89 14.24
CA ALA A 187 26.20 11.55 14.09
C ALA A 187 26.06 12.23 12.72
N VAL A 188 27.10 12.91 12.25
CA VAL A 188 27.12 13.52 10.91
C VAL A 188 27.07 12.46 9.82
N SER A 189 27.88 11.40 9.93
CA SER A 189 27.90 10.30 8.95
C SER A 189 26.52 9.64 8.82
N ILE A 190 25.88 9.30 9.95
CA ILE A 190 24.54 8.71 9.98
C ILE A 190 23.51 9.69 9.42
N ALA A 191 23.54 10.96 9.81
CA ALA A 191 22.61 11.97 9.30
C ALA A 191 22.74 12.21 7.79
N THR A 192 23.96 12.14 7.24
CA THR A 192 24.21 12.23 5.79
C THR A 192 23.67 11.00 5.06
N GLY A 193 23.93 9.80 5.58
CA GLY A 193 23.38 8.56 4.99
C GLY A 193 21.85 8.51 4.99
N LEU A 194 21.20 9.25 5.89
CA LEU A 194 19.75 9.39 5.99
C LEU A 194 19.18 10.60 5.22
N GLY A 195 20.01 11.41 4.56
CA GLY A 195 19.57 12.61 3.85
C GLY A 195 19.01 13.72 4.75
N LEU A 196 19.37 13.74 6.03
CA LEU A 196 18.79 14.68 7.01
C LEU A 196 19.35 16.11 6.94
N PHE A 197 20.35 16.35 6.07
CA PHE A 197 20.93 17.67 5.86
C PHE A 197 20.21 18.50 4.79
N ASP A 198 19.28 17.91 4.03
CA ASP A 198 18.48 18.60 3.00
C ASP A 198 16.98 18.43 3.26
N ALA A 199 16.41 19.37 4.02
CA ALA A 199 14.97 19.65 4.05
C ALA A 199 14.72 21.14 3.80
N GLY A 200 15.44 21.68 2.82
CA GLY A 200 15.45 23.09 2.44
C GLY A 200 15.57 23.31 0.93
N ALA A 201 15.02 22.41 0.10
CA ALA A 201 14.73 22.67 -1.30
C ALA A 201 13.63 21.72 -1.76
N GLY A 202 12.51 22.25 -2.22
CA GLY A 202 11.60 21.48 -3.06
C GLY A 202 12.34 21.13 -4.34
N GLN A 203 12.85 19.91 -4.43
CA GLN A 203 13.24 19.28 -5.68
C GLN A 203 12.64 17.88 -5.68
N GLY A 204 11.82 17.63 -6.70
CA GLY A 204 11.21 16.33 -6.92
C GLY A 204 12.27 15.25 -6.97
N VAL A 205 11.88 14.06 -6.51
CA VAL A 205 12.60 12.82 -6.78
C VAL A 205 12.95 12.81 -8.29
N PRO A 206 14.23 12.75 -8.68
CA PRO A 206 14.57 12.57 -10.08
C PRO A 206 14.04 11.19 -10.49
N LEU A 207 13.05 11.19 -11.38
CA LEU A 207 12.66 9.98 -12.10
C LEU A 207 13.91 9.55 -12.89
N PRO A 208 14.32 8.27 -12.83
CA PRO A 208 15.47 7.81 -13.58
C PRO A 208 15.20 7.95 -15.09
N ASP A 209 16.24 8.37 -15.83
CA ASP A 209 16.20 8.78 -17.25
C ASP A 209 15.65 7.72 -18.25
N HIS A 210 15.31 6.52 -17.79
CA HIS A 210 14.78 5.44 -18.62
C HIS A 210 13.26 5.24 -18.49
N VAL A 211 12.55 6.01 -17.66
CA VAL A 211 11.09 6.02 -17.71
C VAL A 211 10.68 6.94 -18.86
N GLY A 212 10.79 6.40 -20.07
CA GLY A 212 10.26 7.01 -21.28
C GLY A 212 8.83 7.44 -21.01
N LEU A 213 8.59 8.74 -21.12
CA LEU A 213 7.27 9.32 -21.26
C LEU A 213 6.54 8.49 -22.32
N ILE A 214 5.55 7.70 -21.91
CA ILE A 214 4.53 7.23 -22.84
C ILE A 214 3.84 8.50 -23.30
N GLN A 215 4.32 9.05 -24.42
CA GLN A 215 3.63 10.04 -25.22
C GLN A 215 2.32 9.39 -25.66
N LEU A 216 1.28 9.53 -24.84
CA LEU A 216 -0.11 9.43 -25.30
C LEU A 216 -0.40 10.70 -26.10
N SER A 217 0.20 10.80 -27.27
CA SER A 217 -0.17 11.75 -28.31
C SER A 217 -0.20 10.99 -29.62
N ASP A 218 -1.37 10.40 -29.89
CA ASP A 218 -1.98 10.43 -31.22
C ASP A 218 -3.35 9.77 -31.18
N ARG A 219 -4.35 10.59 -30.86
CA ARG A 219 -5.61 10.77 -31.62
C ARG A 219 -6.07 12.20 -31.33
N PRO A 220 -6.46 13.01 -32.33
CA PRO A 220 -7.54 12.70 -33.27
C PRO A 220 -7.19 13.19 -34.72
N HIS A 221 -7.88 12.96 -35.84
CA HIS A 221 -9.28 12.80 -36.21
C HIS A 221 -9.34 12.06 -37.56
N LEU A 222 -10.37 11.23 -37.77
CA LEU A 222 -11.25 11.17 -38.95
C LEU A 222 -12.22 9.99 -38.78
#